data_AF-A0A2A4HKS0-F1
#
_entry.id   AF-A0A2A4HKS0-F1
#
_cell.length_a   1.000
_cell.length_b   1.000
_cell.length_c   1.000
_cell.angle_alpha   90.00
_cell.angle_beta   90.00
_cell.angle_gamma   90.00
#
_symmetry.space_group_name_H-M   'P 1'
#
loop_
_entity.id
_entity.type
_entity.pdbx_description
1 polymer ?
#
loop_
_entity_poly.entity_id
_entity_poly.type
_entity_poly.pdbx_seq_one_letter_code
_entity_poly.pdbx_strand_id
1 'polypeptide(L)'
;MPSTNHSPRLEDAVCLTEAECLLIDPRAYYDDLFEQCEIRLEAASNLMMTLSVLDAPSSCADTRDIAHVALSCRLLLADSHDLLMAARQAFRRQNPPARKGGENG
;
A
#
# COMPACT_ATOMS: atom_id res chain seq x y z
N MET A 1 43.29 1.51 -11.28
CA MET A 1 41.98 1.65 -11.95
C MET A 1 40.93 1.67 -10.86
N PRO A 2 40.20 2.76 -10.63
CA PRO A 2 39.24 2.82 -9.54
C PRO A 2 38.01 1.98 -9.91
N SER A 3 37.71 0.95 -9.13
CA SER A 3 36.46 0.21 -9.20
C SER A 3 35.33 1.15 -8.81
N THR A 4 34.54 1.58 -9.79
CA THR A 4 33.29 2.31 -9.54
C THR A 4 32.33 1.34 -8.85
N ASN A 5 32.09 1.57 -7.55
CA ASN A 5 31.02 0.93 -6.80
C ASN A 5 29.70 1.33 -7.44
N HIS A 6 29.22 0.53 -8.40
CA HIS A 6 27.90 0.69 -8.97
C HIS A 6 26.92 0.07 -7.97
N SER A 7 26.37 0.90 -7.09
CA SER A 7 25.18 0.49 -6.34
C SER A 7 24.10 0.14 -7.38
N PRO A 8 23.47 -1.03 -7.30
CA PRO A 8 22.41 -1.41 -8.21
C PRO A 8 21.31 -0.35 -8.12
N ARG A 9 20.95 0.23 -9.27
CA ARG A 9 19.88 1.22 -9.34
C ARG A 9 18.56 0.48 -9.46
N LEU A 10 17.48 1.11 -8.99
CA LEU A 10 16.14 0.50 -9.03
C LEU A 10 15.71 0.13 -10.46
N GLU A 11 16.19 0.90 -11.44
CA GLU A 11 16.02 0.67 -12.88
C GLU A 11 16.70 -0.60 -13.42
N ASP A 12 17.67 -1.16 -12.70
CA ASP A 12 18.35 -2.42 -13.08
C ASP A 12 17.54 -3.67 -12.66
N ALA A 13 16.44 -3.48 -11.92
CA ALA A 13 15.59 -4.57 -11.45
C ALA A 13 14.63 -5.01 -12.58
N VAL A 14 14.82 -6.24 -13.07
CA VAL A 14 14.02 -6.91 -14.12
C VAL A 14 12.54 -7.15 -13.73
N CYS A 15 12.11 -6.65 -12.56
CA CYS A 15 10.74 -6.74 -12.06
C CYS A 15 9.87 -5.51 -12.37
N LEU A 16 10.37 -4.50 -13.08
CA LEU A 16 9.58 -3.39 -13.57
C LEU A 16 8.70 -3.83 -14.76
N THR A 17 7.77 -4.73 -14.53
CA THR A 17 6.57 -4.84 -15.38
C THR A 17 5.77 -3.53 -15.25
N GLU A 18 4.95 -3.17 -16.26
CA GLU A 18 3.94 -2.09 -16.20
C GLU A 18 2.82 -2.37 -15.17
N ALA A 19 3.15 -3.01 -14.06
CA ALA A 19 2.24 -3.26 -12.96
C ALA A 19 2.33 -2.07 -11.99
N GLU A 20 1.18 -1.45 -11.74
CA GLU A 20 1.01 -0.50 -10.64
C GLU A 20 1.40 -1.21 -9.33
N CYS A 21 2.46 -0.73 -8.68
CA CYS A 21 2.99 -1.35 -7.46
C CYS A 21 3.25 -0.32 -6.36
N LEU A 22 2.86 -0.69 -5.14
CA LEU A 22 3.12 0.12 -3.95
C LEU A 22 4.50 -0.19 -3.38
N LEU A 23 5.35 0.83 -3.29
CA LEU A 23 6.66 0.72 -2.65
C LEU A 23 6.54 1.07 -1.17
N ILE A 24 6.91 0.13 -0.29
CA ILE A 24 6.84 0.29 1.16
C ILE A 24 8.27 0.31 1.71
N ASP A 25 8.61 1.37 2.47
CA ASP A 25 9.87 1.41 3.20
C ASP A 25 9.86 0.35 4.31
N PRO A 26 10.76 -0.65 4.28
CA PRO A 26 10.80 -1.69 5.32
C PRO A 26 11.15 -1.16 6.72
N ARG A 27 11.62 0.10 6.82
CA ARG A 27 11.99 0.77 8.07
C ARG A 27 10.85 1.59 8.67
N ALA A 28 9.73 1.76 7.97
CA ALA A 28 8.60 2.53 8.46
C ALA A 28 8.03 1.93 9.77
N TYR A 29 7.52 2.81 10.65
CA TYR A 29 6.92 2.39 11.91
C TYR A 29 5.51 1.84 11.71
N TYR A 30 5.02 1.10 12.72
CA TYR A 30 3.68 0.53 12.66
C TYR A 30 2.62 1.64 12.52
N ASP A 31 2.71 2.69 13.34
CA ASP A 31 1.73 3.77 13.38
C ASP A 31 1.64 4.49 12.03
N ASP A 32 2.79 4.83 11.42
CA ASP A 32 2.84 5.48 10.10
C ASP A 32 2.19 4.61 9.01
N LEU A 33 2.50 3.32 8.98
CA LEU A 33 1.94 2.39 7.98
C LEU A 33 0.43 2.18 8.18
N PHE A 34 -0.01 2.14 9.43
CA PHE A 34 -1.41 1.96 9.77
C PHE A 34 -2.23 3.21 9.44
N GLU A 35 -1.74 4.40 9.78
CA GLU A 35 -2.37 5.68 9.41
C GLU A 35 -2.50 5.81 7.88
N GLN A 36 -1.44 5.46 7.13
CA GLN A 36 -1.48 5.48 5.66
C GLN A 36 -2.45 4.47 5.05
N CYS A 37 -2.68 3.34 5.73
CA CYS A 37 -3.73 2.38 5.38
C CYS A 37 -5.12 2.99 5.58
N GLU A 38 -5.37 3.61 6.73
CA GLU A 38 -6.66 4.24 7.06
C GLU A 38 -7.02 5.35 6.07
N ILE A 39 -6.06 6.23 5.75
CA ILE A 39 -6.26 7.32 4.77
C ILE A 39 -6.71 6.77 3.41
N ARG A 40 -6.08 5.69 2.93
CA ARG A 40 -6.43 5.10 1.62
C ARG A 40 -7.77 4.38 1.65
N LEU A 41 -8.10 3.72 2.76
CA LEU A 41 -9.38 3.09 2.94
C LEU A 41 -10.52 4.12 2.99
N GLU A 42 -10.30 5.25 3.67
CA GLU A 42 -11.24 6.38 3.69
C GLU A 42 -11.41 6.97 2.28
N ALA A 43 -10.31 7.20 1.55
CA ALA A 43 -10.37 7.67 0.17
C ALA A 43 -11.16 6.70 -0.74
N ALA A 44 -10.93 5.39 -0.61
CA ALA A 44 -11.69 4.38 -1.35
C ALA A 44 -13.18 4.42 -1.01
N SER A 45 -13.52 4.54 0.28
CA SER A 45 -14.92 4.67 0.75
C SER A 45 -15.61 5.89 0.13
N ASN A 46 -14.93 7.04 0.14
CA ASN A 46 -15.46 8.29 -0.43
C ASN A 46 -15.65 8.19 -1.96
N LEU A 47 -14.72 7.52 -2.67
CA LEU A 47 -14.86 7.28 -4.10
C LEU A 47 -15.99 6.29 -4.42
N MET A 48 -16.19 5.24 -3.61
CA MET A 48 -17.32 4.32 -3.77
C MET A 48 -18.66 5.03 -3.57
N MET A 49 -18.75 5.94 -2.59
CA MET A 49 -19.93 6.78 -2.43
C MET A 49 -20.16 7.64 -3.67
N THR A 50 -19.10 8.24 -4.22
CA THR A 50 -19.18 9.01 -5.47
C THR A 50 -19.68 8.13 -6.63
N LEU A 51 -19.15 6.92 -6.78
CA LEU A 51 -19.58 5.95 -7.80
C LEU A 51 -21.09 5.65 -7.70
N SER A 52 -21.62 5.51 -6.49
CA SER A 52 -23.06 5.25 -6.28
C SER A 52 -23.97 6.38 -6.76
N VAL A 53 -23.47 7.62 -6.78
CA VAL A 53 -24.19 8.80 -7.28
C VAL A 53 -24.01 8.94 -8.80
N LEU A 54 -22.85 8.56 -9.33
CA LEU A 54 -22.54 8.64 -10.76
C LEU A 54 -23.31 7.61 -11.61
N ASP A 55 -23.76 6.50 -11.03
CA ASP A 55 -24.58 5.48 -11.70
C ASP A 55 -26.08 5.84 -11.74
N ALA A 56 -26.46 7.05 -11.31
CA ALA A 56 -27.84 7.49 -11.34
C ALA A 56 -28.32 7.85 -12.77
N PRO A 57 -29.61 7.62 -13.12
CA PRO A 57 -30.15 7.90 -14.46
C PRO A 57 -30.05 9.36 -14.94
N SER A 58 -29.82 10.30 -14.02
CA SER A 58 -29.65 11.72 -14.28
C SER A 58 -28.18 12.18 -14.28
N SER A 59 -27.23 11.25 -14.14
CA SER A 59 -25.80 11.53 -14.14
C SER A 59 -25.31 11.88 -15.54
N CYS A 60 -24.40 12.86 -15.62
CA CYS A 60 -23.72 13.24 -16.85
C CYS A 60 -22.36 12.55 -17.05
N ALA A 61 -21.98 11.63 -16.15
CA ALA A 61 -20.72 10.92 -16.24
C ALA A 61 -20.74 9.90 -17.39
N ASP A 62 -19.65 9.88 -18.17
CA ASP A 62 -19.46 8.85 -19.18
C ASP A 62 -19.08 7.53 -18.50
N THR A 63 -19.38 6.43 -19.17
CA THR A 63 -18.93 5.07 -18.83
C THR A 63 -17.43 4.98 -18.50
N ARG A 64 -16.61 5.81 -19.15
CA ARG A 64 -15.16 5.93 -18.86
C ARG A 64 -14.88 6.53 -17.49
N ASP A 65 -15.65 7.52 -17.06
CA ASP A 65 -15.49 8.14 -15.75
C ASP A 65 -15.82 7.14 -14.64
N ILE A 66 -16.92 6.39 -14.82
CA ILE A 66 -17.33 5.30 -13.93
C ILE A 66 -16.22 4.24 -13.84
N ALA A 67 -15.66 3.84 -14.99
CA ALA A 67 -14.57 2.86 -15.03
C ALA A 67 -13.30 3.35 -14.31
N HIS A 68 -12.92 4.61 -14.49
CA HIS A 68 -11.76 5.20 -13.82
C HIS A 68 -11.95 5.32 -12.31
N VAL A 69 -13.15 5.72 -11.85
CA VAL A 69 -13.47 5.76 -10.42
C VAL A 69 -13.43 4.35 -9.83
N ALA A 70 -14.03 3.37 -10.48
CA ALA A 70 -14.01 1.98 -10.05
C ALA A 70 -12.57 1.40 -9.99
N LEU A 71 -11.74 1.71 -10.99
CA LEU A 71 -10.33 1.32 -10.99
C LEU A 71 -9.56 1.97 -9.84
N SER A 72 -9.79 3.26 -9.59
CA SER A 72 -9.15 4.00 -8.49
C SER A 72 -9.54 3.44 -7.13
N CYS A 73 -10.82 3.08 -6.92
CA CYS A 73 -11.28 2.38 -5.73
C CYS A 73 -10.53 1.05 -5.54
N ARG A 74 -10.40 0.26 -6.62
CA ARG A 74 -9.69 -1.03 -6.57
C ARG A 74 -8.23 -0.86 -6.16
N LEU A 75 -7.54 0.16 -6.68
CA LEU A 75 -6.14 0.42 -6.36
C LEU A 75 -5.97 0.87 -4.91
N LEU A 76 -6.79 1.79 -4.42
CA LEU A 76 -6.74 2.23 -3.02
C LEU A 76 -7.05 1.09 -2.03
N LEU A 77 -7.95 0.18 -2.40
CA LEU A 77 -8.21 -1.01 -1.60
C LEU A 77 -7.04 -2.00 -1.60
N ALA A 78 -6.39 -2.22 -2.73
CA ALA A 78 -5.20 -3.05 -2.81
C ALA A 78 -4.05 -2.45 -1.97
N ASP A 79 -3.79 -1.15 -2.12
CA ASP A 79 -2.77 -0.44 -1.37
C ASP A 79 -3.04 -0.47 0.14
N SER A 80 -4.29 -0.22 0.57
CA SER A 80 -4.64 -0.26 2.00
C SER A 80 -4.46 -1.66 2.58
N HIS A 81 -4.82 -2.71 1.84
CA HIS A 81 -4.56 -4.08 2.26
C HIS A 81 -3.06 -4.36 2.43
N ASP A 82 -2.23 -3.93 1.47
CA ASP A 82 -0.79 -4.16 1.52
C ASP A 82 -0.12 -3.38 2.66
N LEU A 83 -0.54 -2.14 2.89
CA LEU A 83 -0.10 -1.34 4.04
C LEU A 83 -0.51 -1.97 5.37
N LEU A 84 -1.73 -2.52 5.48
CA LEU A 84 -2.17 -3.23 6.68
C LEU A 84 -1.30 -4.46 6.95
N MET A 85 -0.96 -5.22 5.92
CA MET A 85 -0.08 -6.37 6.05
C MET A 85 1.35 -5.96 6.45
N ALA A 86 1.86 -4.88 5.85
CA ALA A 86 3.16 -4.31 6.20
C ALA A 86 3.19 -3.78 7.64
N ALA A 87 2.14 -3.06 8.08
CA ALA A 87 1.99 -2.57 9.44
C ALA A 87 2.02 -3.75 10.44
N ARG A 88 1.23 -4.80 10.19
CA ARG A 88 1.24 -6.02 11.03
C ARG A 88 2.62 -6.65 11.14
N GLN A 89 3.40 -6.62 10.05
CA GLN A 89 4.77 -7.11 10.07
C GLN A 89 5.70 -6.18 10.88
N ALA A 90 5.58 -4.87 10.71
CA ALA A 90 6.33 -3.87 11.46
C ALA A 90 6.06 -3.99 12.97
N PHE A 91 4.81 -4.17 13.37
CA PHE A 91 4.41 -4.39 14.76
C PHE A 91 5.13 -5.60 15.38
N ARG A 92 5.19 -6.74 14.67
CA ARG A 92 5.89 -7.94 15.15
C ARG A 92 7.39 -7.74 15.30
N ARG A 93 8.00 -6.89 14.44
CA ARG A 93 9.43 -6.56 14.52
C ARG A 93 9.73 -5.64 15.71
N GLN A 94 8.83 -4.70 15.98
CA GLN A 94 8.96 -3.70 17.05
C GLN A 94 8.65 -4.28 18.44
N ASN A 95 7.73 -5.25 18.50
CA ASN A 95 7.36 -5.97 19.72
C ASN A 95 7.81 -7.43 19.65
N PRO A 96 9.13 -7.72 19.72
CA PRO A 96 9.59 -9.09 19.77
C PRO A 96 9.05 -9.76 21.04
N PRO A 97 8.60 -11.03 20.98
CA PRO A 97 8.13 -11.72 22.16
C PRO A 97 9.24 -11.73 23.22
N ALA A 98 8.87 -11.50 24.49
CA ALA A 98 9.78 -11.57 25.61
C ALA A 98 10.54 -12.90 25.51
N ARG A 99 11.87 -12.84 25.32
CA ARG A 99 12.72 -14.03 25.33
C ARG A 99 12.49 -14.68 26.68
N LYS A 100 11.82 -15.83 26.68
CA LYS A 100 11.68 -16.68 27.86
C LYS A 100 13.10 -16.92 28.37
N GLY A 101 13.39 -16.42 29.57
CA GLY A 101 14.72 -16.42 30.16
C GLY A 101 15.35 -17.79 30.01
N GLY A 102 16.54 -17.83 29.43
CA GLY A 102 17.43 -18.97 29.55
C GLY A 102 17.99 -18.99 30.96
N GLU A 103 17.16 -19.41 31.92
CA GLU A 103 17.65 -20.04 33.14
C GLU A 103 17.80 -21.52 32.82
N ASN A 104 19.06 -21.96 32.71
CA ASN A 104 19.62 -23.29 32.87
C ASN A 104 21.13 -23.02 32.77
N GLY A 105 21.89 -22.89 33.85
CA GLY A 105 22.08 -23.85 34.94
C GLY A 105 23.56 -24.20 34.92
#